data_AF-A0A392S784-F1
#
_entry.id   AF-A0A392S784-F1
#
_cell.length_a   1.000
_cell.length_b   1.000
_cell.length_c   1.000
_cell.angle_alpha   90.00
_cell.angle_beta   90.00
_cell.angle_gamma   90.00
#
_symmetry.space_group_name_H-M   'P 1'
#
loop_
_entity.id
_entity.type
_entity.pdbx_description
1 polymer ?
#
loop_
_entity_poly.entity_id
_entity_poly.type
_entity_poly.pdbx_seq_one_letter_code
_entity_poly.pdbx_strand_id
1 'polypeptide(L)'
;MRGKAQGELLYDSEIEKTARANRKAVREAARLAKFSHEESEEEVSSLHTSDDETSIMGDANQQPPPPPPERTLGDYGQNNGRNVNLGFQPVNPVSFDIKNTVL
;
A
#
# COMPACT_ATOMS: atom_id res chain seq x y z
N MET A 1 -29.90 4.29 -8.94
CA MET A 1 -29.58 4.89 -10.26
C MET A 1 -28.41 4.13 -10.85
N ARG A 2 -28.54 3.57 -12.06
CA ARG A 2 -27.50 2.78 -12.72
C ARG A 2 -26.70 3.72 -13.64
N GLY A 3 -25.40 3.88 -13.39
CA GLY A 3 -24.53 4.77 -14.16
C GLY A 3 -24.53 4.45 -15.65
N LYS A 4 -24.40 5.47 -16.50
CA LYS A 4 -24.33 5.31 -17.95
C LYS A 4 -23.11 4.46 -18.32
N ALA A 5 -23.27 3.59 -19.32
CA ALA A 5 -22.18 2.76 -19.83
C ALA A 5 -21.03 3.65 -20.33
N GLN A 6 -19.81 3.30 -19.94
CA GLN A 6 -18.62 4.02 -20.34
C GLN A 6 -18.46 3.92 -21.86
N GLY A 7 -18.14 5.03 -22.51
CA GLY A 7 -18.02 5.09 -23.97
C GLY A 7 -17.02 4.07 -24.52
N GLU A 8 -17.16 3.75 -25.81
CA GLU A 8 -16.24 2.87 -26.53
C GLU A 8 -14.82 3.45 -26.46
N LEU A 9 -13.95 2.82 -25.67
CA LEU A 9 -12.54 3.21 -25.57
C LEU A 9 -11.82 2.68 -26.80
N LEU A 10 -11.45 3.58 -27.71
CA LEU A 10 -10.67 3.23 -28.90
C LEU A 10 -9.28 2.77 -28.47
N TYR A 11 -8.80 1.69 -29.10
CA TYR A 11 -7.46 1.16 -28.84
C TYR A 11 -6.39 2.11 -29.40
N ASP A 12 -5.44 2.49 -28.53
CA ASP A 12 -4.27 3.29 -28.89
C ASP A 12 -3.00 2.44 -28.82
N SER A 13 -2.41 2.17 -29.99
CA SER A 13 -1.23 1.33 -30.13
C SER A 13 0.03 1.91 -29.49
N GLU A 14 0.11 3.24 -29.33
CA GLU A 14 1.28 3.90 -28.74
C GLU A 14 1.27 3.76 -27.22
N ILE A 15 0.08 3.88 -26.61
CA ILE A 15 -0.13 3.70 -25.17
C ILE A 15 0.17 2.26 -24.77
N GLU A 16 -0.31 1.26 -25.50
CA GLU A 16 -0.07 -0.16 -25.19
C GLU A 16 1.44 -0.51 -25.23
N LYS A 17 2.16 -0.02 -26.25
CA LYS A 17 3.61 -0.22 -26.36
C LYS A 17 4.35 0.35 -25.15
N THR A 18 3.99 1.56 -24.74
CA THR A 18 4.63 2.27 -23.63
C THR A 18 4.32 1.61 -22.29
N ALA A 19 3.05 1.23 -22.06
CA ALA A 19 2.62 0.52 -20.86
C ALA A 19 3.37 -0.83 -20.73
N ARG A 20 3.51 -1.56 -21.82
CA ARG A 20 4.26 -2.83 -21.84
C ARG A 20 5.74 -2.64 -21.54
N ALA A 21 6.37 -1.59 -22.08
CA ALA A 21 7.75 -1.24 -21.76
C ALA A 21 7.92 -0.90 -20.27
N ASN A 22 7.03 -0.07 -19.71
CA ASN A 22 7.04 0.29 -18.29
C ASN A 22 6.88 -0.94 -17.39
N ARG A 23 5.96 -1.85 -17.72
CA ARG A 23 5.77 -3.09 -16.97
C ARG A 23 7.03 -3.98 -16.98
N LYS A 24 7.74 -4.03 -18.10
CA LYS A 24 9.02 -4.75 -18.19
C LYS A 24 10.09 -4.08 -17.35
N ALA A 25 10.25 -2.75 -17.46
CA ALA A 25 11.22 -2.00 -16.66
C ALA A 25 11.00 -2.18 -15.15
N VAL A 26 9.75 -2.12 -14.69
CA VAL A 26 9.38 -2.37 -13.28
C VAL A 26 9.74 -3.79 -12.86
N ARG A 27 9.50 -4.80 -13.71
CA ARG A 27 9.85 -6.18 -13.40
C ARG A 27 11.37 -6.37 -13.27
N GLU A 28 12.16 -5.81 -14.18
CA GLU A 28 13.63 -5.91 -14.09
C GLU A 28 14.16 -5.12 -12.89
N ALA A 29 13.65 -3.92 -12.63
CA ALA A 29 14.01 -3.16 -11.44
C ALA A 29 13.68 -3.91 -10.14
N ALA A 30 12.52 -4.59 -10.09
CA ALA A 30 12.16 -5.42 -8.95
C ALA A 30 13.07 -6.66 -8.82
N ARG A 31 13.53 -7.26 -9.93
CA ARG A 31 14.52 -8.36 -9.88
C ARG A 31 15.88 -7.87 -9.38
N LEU A 32 16.35 -6.73 -9.89
CA LEU A 32 17.59 -6.11 -9.43
C LEU A 32 17.50 -5.70 -7.96
N ALA A 33 16.36 -5.17 -7.50
CA ALA A 33 16.16 -4.81 -6.11
C ALA A 33 16.14 -6.04 -5.18
N LYS A 34 15.53 -7.15 -5.62
CA LYS A 34 15.59 -8.43 -4.91
C LYS A 34 17.02 -8.95 -4.85
N PHE A 35 17.73 -8.91 -5.97
CA PHE A 35 19.13 -9.31 -6.03
C PHE A 35 20.04 -8.41 -5.18
N SER A 36 19.81 -7.10 -5.10
CA SER A 36 20.56 -6.21 -4.21
C SER A 36 20.25 -6.42 -2.72
N HIS A 37 19.08 -7.00 -2.40
CA HIS A 37 18.78 -7.47 -1.04
C HIS A 37 19.49 -8.80 -0.76
N GLU A 38 19.69 -9.62 -1.79
CA GLU A 38 20.46 -10.87 -1.72
C GLU A 38 21.99 -10.61 -1.68
N GLU A 39 22.51 -9.55 -2.30
CA GLU A 39 23.95 -9.20 -2.27
C GLU A 39 24.47 -8.75 -0.90
N SER A 40 23.59 -8.37 0.05
CA SER A 40 24.01 -8.12 1.45
C SER A 40 24.09 -9.37 2.31
N GLU A 41 23.69 -10.52 1.78
CA GLU A 41 23.67 -11.80 2.49
C GLU A 41 24.20 -12.90 1.57
N GLU A 42 25.51 -12.81 1.35
CA GLU A 42 26.44 -13.85 0.89
C GLU A 42 26.21 -14.46 -0.50
N GLU A 43 27.35 -14.63 -1.19
CA GLU A 43 27.48 -15.27 -2.49
C GLU A 43 26.74 -16.62 -2.59
N VAL A 44 26.24 -16.91 -3.80
CA VAL A 44 25.78 -18.22 -4.28
C VAL A 44 24.35 -18.62 -3.89
N SER A 45 23.38 -18.20 -4.69
CA SER A 45 22.39 -19.17 -5.18
C SER A 45 22.17 -18.98 -6.67
N SER A 46 23.09 -19.58 -7.42
CA SER A 46 23.01 -19.76 -8.86
C SER A 46 21.64 -20.32 -9.25
N LEU A 47 21.01 -19.61 -10.19
CA LEU A 47 20.07 -20.11 -11.18
C LEU A 47 20.39 -21.58 -11.57
N HIS A 48 19.77 -22.54 -10.89
CA HIS A 48 19.76 -23.94 -11.29
C HIS A 48 18.32 -24.43 -11.18
N THR A 49 17.74 -24.72 -12.34
CA THR A 49 16.58 -25.59 -12.43
C THR A 49 17.01 -26.96 -11.92
N SER A 50 16.62 -27.33 -10.72
CA SER A 50 16.76 -28.71 -10.27
C SER A 50 15.62 -29.05 -9.30
N ASP A 51 14.77 -29.97 -9.75
CA ASP A 51 14.12 -30.95 -8.87
C ASP A 51 15.14 -31.44 -7.85
N ASP A 52 14.88 -31.28 -6.56
CA ASP A 52 14.81 -32.37 -5.58
C ASP A 52 14.66 -31.82 -4.16
N GLU A 53 13.78 -32.49 -3.42
CA GLU A 53 13.81 -32.75 -1.98
C GLU A 53 14.19 -31.61 -1.01
N THR A 54 13.14 -31.14 -0.32
CA THR A 54 13.19 -30.25 0.83
C THR A 54 13.95 -30.87 2.00
N SER A 55 15.12 -30.34 2.35
CA SER A 55 15.71 -30.51 3.68
C SER A 55 16.16 -29.15 4.22
N ILE A 56 15.24 -28.46 4.89
CA ILE A 56 15.53 -27.25 5.67
C ILE A 56 15.84 -27.70 7.10
N MET A 57 17.13 -27.73 7.47
CA MET A 57 17.55 -27.73 8.86
C MET A 57 18.24 -26.39 9.17
N GLY A 58 17.55 -25.53 9.90
CA GLY A 58 18.06 -24.25 10.39
C GLY A 58 17.26 -23.79 11.61
N ASP A 59 17.69 -24.26 12.77
CA ASP A 59 17.26 -23.80 14.09
C ASP A 59 17.86 -22.42 14.39
N ALA A 60 17.04 -21.44 14.80
CA ALA A 60 17.37 -20.47 15.85
C ALA A 60 16.20 -19.51 16.10
N ASN A 61 15.55 -19.72 17.23
CA ASN A 61 14.48 -18.91 17.82
C ASN A 61 14.88 -17.45 18.12
N GLN A 62 14.78 -16.54 17.14
CA GLN A 62 14.66 -15.09 17.40
C GLN A 62 13.69 -14.43 16.41
N GLN A 63 12.42 -14.84 16.45
CA GLN A 63 11.38 -14.15 15.69
C GLN A 63 11.08 -12.80 16.36
N PRO A 64 11.21 -11.65 15.66
CA PRO A 64 10.67 -10.39 16.18
C PRO A 64 9.17 -10.54 16.47
N PRO A 65 8.62 -9.86 17.49
CA PRO A 65 7.20 -9.95 17.78
C PRO A 65 6.40 -9.58 16.52
N PRO A 66 5.26 -10.26 16.27
CA PRO A 66 4.46 -9.98 15.10
C PRO A 66 4.04 -8.50 15.07
N PRO A 67 4.02 -7.86 13.90
CA PRO A 67 3.60 -6.48 13.78
C PRO A 67 2.17 -6.30 14.27
N PRO A 68 1.83 -5.12 14.83
CA PRO A 68 0.47 -4.83 15.26
C PRO A 68 -0.50 -4.91 14.09
N PRO A 69 -1.77 -5.30 14.32
CA PRO A 69 -2.77 -5.36 13.27
C PRO A 69 -2.96 -4.00 12.59
N GLU A 70 -2.93 -3.98 11.27
CA GLU A 70 -3.25 -2.80 10.49
C GLU A 70 -4.75 -2.50 10.59
N ARG A 71 -5.07 -1.21 10.75
CA ARG A 71 -6.46 -0.76 10.78
C ARG A 71 -6.98 -0.59 9.36
N THR A 72 -8.10 -1.22 9.03
CA THR A 72 -8.81 -1.04 7.78
C THR A 72 -9.55 0.30 7.76
N LEU A 73 -9.95 0.78 6.57
CA LEU A 73 -10.77 1.99 6.44
C LEU A 73 -12.07 1.93 7.27
N GLY A 74 -12.61 0.73 7.51
CA GLY A 74 -13.78 0.50 8.35
C GLY A 74 -13.55 0.68 9.86
N ASP A 75 -12.29 0.59 10.31
CA ASP A 75 -11.94 0.58 11.73
C ASP A 75 -11.86 2.01 12.31
N TYR A 76 -11.84 3.05 11.48
CA TYR A 76 -11.71 4.45 11.90
C TYR A 76 -12.98 5.04 12.51
N GLY A 77 -14.11 4.34 12.41
CA GLY A 77 -15.40 4.74 13.00
C GLY A 77 -15.91 3.80 14.10
N GLN A 78 -15.19 2.72 14.39
CA GLN A 78 -15.62 1.79 15.44
C GLN A 78 -15.42 2.42 16.82
N ASN A 79 -16.52 2.54 17.54
CA ASN A 79 -16.59 2.95 18.93
C ASN A 79 -16.03 1.83 19.81
N ASN A 80 -14.77 1.95 20.23
CA ASN A 80 -14.09 1.03 21.16
C ASN A 80 -14.65 1.11 22.60
N GLY A 81 -15.98 1.13 22.78
CA GLY A 81 -16.65 1.24 24.07
C GLY A 81 -16.56 2.62 24.74
N ARG A 82 -15.94 3.62 24.09
CA ARG A 82 -15.85 5.00 24.61
C ARG A 82 -16.88 5.89 23.92
N ASN A 83 -17.66 6.58 24.75
CA ASN A 83 -18.80 7.42 24.38
C ASN A 83 -18.46 8.34 23.19
N VAL A 84 -19.17 8.15 22.07
CA VAL A 84 -19.03 8.91 20.81
C VAL A 84 -19.57 10.36 20.88
N ASN A 85 -20.06 10.76 22.06
CA ASN A 85 -20.56 12.11 22.32
C ASN A 85 -19.50 13.05 22.94
N LEU A 86 -18.20 12.78 22.75
CA LEU A 86 -17.19 13.84 22.89
C LEU A 86 -17.32 14.78 21.70
N GLY A 87 -18.46 15.47 21.61
CA GLY A 87 -18.63 16.60 20.71
C GLY A 87 -17.43 17.53 20.93
N PHE A 88 -16.82 17.97 19.84
CA PHE A 88 -15.64 18.80 19.88
C PHE A 88 -15.96 20.05 20.71
N GLN A 89 -15.51 20.08 21.97
CA GLN A 89 -15.63 21.25 22.82
C GLN A 89 -14.42 22.13 22.48
N PRO A 90 -14.58 23.21 21.71
CA PRO A 90 -13.47 24.12 21.48
C PRO A 90 -13.04 24.66 22.84
N VAL A 91 -11.79 24.40 23.22
CA VAL A 91 -11.20 24.85 24.50
C VAL A 91 -11.18 26.38 24.60
N ASN A 92 -11.33 27.07 23.46
CA ASN A 92 -11.44 28.51 23.38
C ASN A 92 -12.45 28.90 22.29
N PRO A 93 -13.74 29.09 22.61
CA PRO A 93 -14.71 29.58 21.63
C PRO A 93 -14.42 31.06 21.36
N VAL A 94 -13.59 31.32 20.36
CA VAL A 94 -13.44 32.68 19.83
C VAL A 94 -14.67 32.98 18.99
N SER A 95 -15.57 33.81 19.52
CA SER A 95 -16.67 34.37 18.74
C SER A 95 -16.14 35.48 17.83
N PHE A 96 -16.42 35.39 16.53
CA PHE A 96 -16.18 36.48 15.59
C PHE A 96 -17.52 37.08 15.17
N ASP A 97 -17.57 38.41 15.18
CA ASP A 97 -18.76 39.17 14.80
C ASP A 97 -18.69 39.48 13.30
N ILE A 98 -19.50 38.78 12.50
CA ILE A 98 -19.54 38.98 11.05
C ILE A 98 -20.46 40.16 10.75
N LYS A 99 -19.88 41.34 10.51
CA LYS A 99 -20.65 42.51 10.05
C LYS A 99 -20.90 42.41 8.54
N ASN A 100 -22.09 41.97 8.15
CA ASN A 100 -22.56 42.11 6.78
C ASN A 100 -22.88 43.58 6.49
N THR A 101 -21.87 44.35 6.09
CA THR A 101 -22.09 45.71 5.56
C THR A 101 -22.32 45.59 4.06
N VAL A 102 -23.55 45.88 3.62
CA VAL A 102 -23.87 46.06 2.19
C VAL A 102 -23.48 47.49 1.83
N LEU A 103 -22.55 47.66 0.88
CA LEU A 103 -22.12 48.96 0.36
C LEU A 103 -23.21 49.60 -0.51
#